data_AF-A0A177FR73-F1
#
_entry.id   AF-A0A177FR73-F1
#
_cell.length_a   1.000
_cell.length_b   1.000
_cell.length_c   1.000
_cell.angle_alpha   90.00
_cell.angle_beta   90.00
_cell.angle_gamma   90.00
#
_symmetry.space_group_name_H-M   'P 1'
#
loop_
_entity.id
_entity.type
_entity.pdbx_description
1 polymer ?
#
loop_
_entity_poly.entity_id
_entity_poly.type
_entity_poly.pdbx_seq_one_letter_code
_entity_poly.pdbx_strand_id
1 'polypeptide(L)'
;MDVVALAKVCGLASSGIFAGYTWALSHAAVPAILFAPDALAAREWRYQYLMGFHISRPMCVINGLSFGFLAYHAPGGSLLRYLYILAASASASGVPYALTFLRRTNGALSRKADRLAGPGGGEMALTYAFNEKRSIDRDGKMSTAEAIKRWQWHNYVRTWVLVLGTVAGALAVAMD
;
A
#
# COMPACT_ATOMS: atom_id res chain seq x y z
N MET A 1 -23.81 6.61 -18.25
CA MET A 1 -22.39 7.00 -18.09
C MET A 1 -21.61 6.14 -19.06
N ASP A 2 -20.84 6.74 -19.96
CA ASP A 2 -19.97 5.98 -20.87
C ASP A 2 -18.93 5.19 -20.06
N VAL A 3 -18.56 4.00 -20.53
CA VAL A 3 -17.61 3.08 -19.88
C VAL A 3 -16.24 3.76 -19.71
N VAL A 4 -15.84 4.61 -20.67
CA VAL A 4 -14.64 5.45 -20.56
C VAL A 4 -14.74 6.41 -19.38
N ALA A 5 -15.85 7.14 -19.26
CA ALA A 5 -16.06 8.06 -18.14
C ALA A 5 -16.09 7.34 -16.78
N LEU A 6 -16.70 6.15 -16.72
CA LEU A 6 -16.69 5.32 -15.53
C LEU A 6 -15.26 4.89 -15.15
N ALA A 7 -14.46 4.46 -16.13
CA ALA A 7 -13.06 4.09 -15.91
C ALA A 7 -12.23 5.30 -15.42
N LYS A 8 -12.43 6.50 -15.97
CA LYS A 8 -11.76 7.72 -15.51
C LYS A 8 -12.06 8.00 -14.03
N VAL A 9 -13.33 7.97 -13.65
CA VAL A 9 -13.76 8.22 -12.25
C VAL A 9 -13.25 7.15 -11.31
N CYS A 10 -13.42 5.87 -11.65
CA CYS A 10 -12.95 4.75 -10.83
C CYS A 10 -11.44 4.77 -10.63
N GLY A 11 -10.67 5.01 -11.70
CA GLY A 11 -9.21 5.09 -11.64
C GLY A 11 -8.73 6.25 -10.76
N LEU A 12 -9.30 7.45 -10.92
CA LEU A 12 -8.91 8.60 -10.11
C LEU A 12 -9.30 8.46 -8.64
N ALA A 13 -10.53 8.03 -8.36
CA ALA A 13 -11.00 7.87 -6.99
C ALA A 13 -10.20 6.80 -6.25
N SER A 14 -10.01 5.62 -6.85
CA SER A 14 -9.30 4.52 -6.19
C SER A 14 -7.79 4.76 -6.04
N SER A 15 -7.15 5.48 -6.97
CA SER A 15 -5.73 5.84 -6.85
C SER A 15 -5.52 6.90 -5.77
N GLY A 16 -6.38 7.93 -5.73
CA GLY A 16 -6.38 8.95 -4.69
C GLY A 16 -6.61 8.37 -3.30
N ILE A 17 -7.60 7.48 -3.13
CA ILE A 17 -7.86 6.79 -1.86
C ILE A 17 -6.62 6.01 -1.41
N PHE A 18 -6.00 5.24 -2.31
CA PHE A 18 -4.87 4.40 -1.93
C PHE A 18 -3.62 5.22 -1.58
N ALA A 19 -3.27 6.21 -2.42
CA ALA A 19 -2.18 7.13 -2.15
C ALA A 19 -2.40 7.89 -0.84
N GLY A 20 -3.60 8.47 -0.65
CA GLY A 20 -3.98 9.19 0.55
C GLY A 20 -3.93 8.33 1.81
N TYR A 21 -4.42 7.09 1.75
CA TYR A 21 -4.32 6.15 2.88
C TYR A 21 -2.85 5.87 3.25
N THR A 22 -1.99 5.57 2.26
CA THR A 22 -0.57 5.31 2.55
C THR A 22 0.17 6.53 3.09
N TRP A 23 -0.21 7.73 2.64
CA TRP A 23 0.32 8.98 3.17
C TRP A 23 -0.12 9.19 4.62
N ALA A 24 -1.41 9.05 4.91
CA ALA A 24 -1.98 9.22 6.26
C ALA A 24 -1.42 8.18 7.23
N LEU A 25 -1.22 6.95 6.77
CA LEU A 25 -0.56 5.90 7.54
C LEU A 25 0.83 6.35 8.00
N SER A 26 1.65 6.89 7.09
CA SER A 26 3.02 7.29 7.39
C SER A 26 3.11 8.58 8.22
N HIS A 27 2.22 9.55 8.02
CA HIS A 27 2.37 10.89 8.62
C HIS A 27 1.41 11.18 9.78
N ALA A 28 0.31 10.44 9.91
CA ALA A 28 -0.63 10.61 11.01
C ALA A 28 -0.66 9.36 11.92
N ALA A 29 -0.89 8.17 11.34
CA ALA A 29 -1.06 6.96 12.14
C ALA A 29 0.25 6.51 12.82
N VAL A 30 1.36 6.41 12.08
CA VAL A 30 2.63 5.94 12.67
C VAL A 30 3.13 6.81 13.82
N PRO A 31 3.15 8.17 13.72
CA PRO A 31 3.53 8.99 14.86
C PRO A 31 2.69 8.70 16.11
N ALA A 32 1.36 8.58 15.96
CA ALA A 32 0.47 8.23 17.07
C ALA A 32 0.77 6.84 17.66
N ILE A 33 1.05 5.84 16.81
CA ILE A 33 1.44 4.50 17.25
C ILE A 33 2.74 4.54 18.06
N LEU A 34 3.73 5.34 17.62
CA LEU A 34 5.04 5.41 18.26
C LEU A 34 5.03 6.14 19.62
N PHE A 35 3.97 6.89 19.94
CA PHE A 35 3.77 7.46 21.28
C PHE A 35 3.27 6.44 22.30
N ALA A 36 2.71 5.32 21.85
CA ALA A 36 2.14 4.32 22.72
C ALA A 36 3.21 3.38 23.34
N PRO A 37 2.94 2.78 24.52
CA PRO A 37 3.77 1.70 25.05
C PRO A 37 3.84 0.51 24.09
N ASP A 38 4.94 -0.26 24.13
CA ASP A 38 5.27 -1.30 23.14
C ASP A 38 4.14 -2.28 22.79
N ALA A 39 3.42 -2.80 23.78
CA ALA A 39 2.31 -3.73 23.53
C ALA A 39 1.14 -3.06 22.81
N LEU A 40 0.81 -1.82 23.19
CA LEU A 40 -0.22 -1.03 22.53
C LEU A 40 0.24 -0.63 21.13
N ALA A 41 1.48 -0.18 20.95
CA ALA A 41 2.04 0.16 19.65
C ALA A 41 2.00 -1.03 18.68
N ALA A 42 2.33 -2.24 19.14
CA ALA A 42 2.25 -3.45 18.33
C ALA A 42 0.79 -3.81 17.95
N ARG A 43 -0.16 -3.60 18.86
CA ARG A 43 -1.59 -3.80 18.61
C ARG A 43 -2.14 -2.80 17.58
N GLU A 44 -1.83 -1.51 17.76
CA GLU A 44 -2.28 -0.45 16.85
C GLU A 44 -1.64 -0.60 15.46
N TRP A 45 -0.36 -1.00 15.39
CA TRP A 45 0.26 -1.37 14.13
C TRP A 45 -0.49 -2.50 13.43
N ARG A 46 -0.85 -3.58 14.15
CA ARG A 46 -1.60 -4.71 13.56
C ARG A 46 -2.91 -4.22 12.96
N TYR A 47 -3.66 -3.41 13.70
CA TYR A 47 -4.93 -2.85 13.24
C TYR A 47 -4.75 -2.06 11.93
N GLN A 48 -3.81 -1.11 11.91
CA GLN A 48 -3.53 -0.30 10.73
C GLN A 48 -3.00 -1.12 9.55
N TYR A 49 -2.24 -2.19 9.82
CA TYR A 49 -1.74 -3.09 8.80
C TYR A 49 -2.87 -3.90 8.15
N LEU A 50 -3.81 -4.41 8.95
CA LEU A 50 -4.99 -5.12 8.44
C LEU A 50 -5.91 -4.18 7.64
N MET A 51 -6.17 -2.98 8.14
CA MET A 51 -6.92 -1.96 7.38
C MET A 51 -6.25 -1.67 6.04
N GLY A 52 -4.93 -1.49 6.03
CA GLY A 52 -4.17 -1.28 4.80
C GLY A 52 -4.22 -2.47 3.85
N PHE A 53 -4.23 -3.69 4.36
CA PHE A 53 -4.38 -4.90 3.56
C PHE A 53 -5.75 -4.97 2.87
N HIS A 54 -6.83 -4.68 3.58
CA HIS A 54 -8.19 -4.70 3.03
C HIS A 54 -8.48 -3.54 2.08
N ILE A 55 -7.86 -2.38 2.29
CA ILE A 55 -7.99 -1.22 1.38
C ILE A 55 -7.14 -1.41 0.12
N SER A 56 -5.86 -1.77 0.27
CA SER A 56 -4.91 -1.74 -0.86
C SER A 56 -5.25 -2.73 -1.97
N ARG A 57 -5.74 -3.94 -1.63
CA ARG A 57 -6.04 -4.98 -2.62
C ARG A 57 -7.12 -4.58 -3.63
N PRO A 58 -8.34 -4.19 -3.21
CA PRO A 58 -9.37 -3.76 -4.16
C PRO A 58 -8.92 -2.50 -4.90
N MET A 59 -8.24 -1.55 -4.24
CA MET A 59 -7.78 -0.34 -4.91
C MET A 59 -6.74 -0.66 -6.01
N CYS A 60 -5.77 -1.56 -5.77
CA CYS A 60 -4.82 -1.98 -6.80
C CYS A 60 -5.53 -2.59 -8.02
N VAL A 61 -6.55 -3.44 -7.81
CA VAL A 61 -7.31 -4.08 -8.88
C VAL A 61 -8.10 -3.04 -9.67
N ILE A 62 -8.87 -2.19 -8.99
CA ILE A 62 -9.69 -1.15 -9.64
C ILE A 62 -8.80 -0.20 -10.42
N ASN A 63 -7.69 0.26 -9.84
CA ASN A 63 -6.73 1.15 -10.51
C ASN A 63 -6.12 0.52 -11.75
N GLY A 64 -5.57 -0.69 -11.61
CA GLY A 64 -4.90 -1.40 -12.70
C GLY A 64 -5.84 -1.65 -13.88
N LEU A 65 -7.07 -2.09 -13.60
CA LEU A 65 -8.08 -2.32 -14.63
C LEU A 65 -8.56 -1.01 -15.27
N SER A 66 -8.83 0.03 -14.47
CA SER A 66 -9.36 1.29 -14.98
C SER A 66 -8.36 2.02 -15.88
N PHE A 67 -7.14 2.26 -15.39
CA PHE A 67 -6.11 2.92 -16.20
C PHE A 67 -5.56 2.02 -17.30
N GLY A 68 -5.52 0.70 -17.10
CA GLY A 68 -5.16 -0.24 -18.17
C GLY A 68 -6.17 -0.24 -19.31
N PHE A 69 -7.47 -0.19 -18.99
CA PHE A 69 -8.54 -0.03 -19.98
C PHE A 69 -8.40 1.30 -20.74
N LEU A 70 -8.17 2.41 -20.04
CA LEU A 70 -7.97 3.73 -20.68
C LEU A 70 -6.73 3.76 -21.56
N ALA A 71 -5.63 3.15 -21.13
CA ALA A 71 -4.41 2.99 -21.94
C ALA A 71 -4.66 2.19 -23.24
N TYR A 72 -5.53 1.18 -23.18
CA TYR A 72 -5.88 0.37 -24.35
C TYR A 72 -6.69 1.17 -25.37
N HIS A 73 -7.55 2.09 -24.92
CA HIS A 73 -8.39 2.92 -25.80
C HIS A 73 -7.69 4.19 -26.31
N ALA A 74 -6.61 4.62 -25.66
CA ALA A 74 -5.86 5.79 -26.09
C ALA A 74 -5.08 5.53 -27.41
N PRO A 75 -4.92 6.54 -28.28
CA PRO A 75 -4.18 6.40 -29.54
C PRO A 75 -2.76 5.83 -29.33
N GLY A 76 -2.35 4.92 -30.21
CA GLY A 76 -1.01 4.30 -30.16
C GLY A 76 0.11 5.33 -30.19
N GLY A 77 1.12 5.18 -29.34
CA GLY A 77 2.28 6.08 -29.26
C GLY A 77 1.98 7.48 -28.68
N SER A 78 0.74 7.76 -28.29
CA SER A 78 0.39 9.06 -27.70
C SER A 78 0.92 9.20 -26.27
N LEU A 79 1.24 10.45 -25.87
CA LEU A 79 1.55 10.79 -24.48
C LEU A 79 0.43 10.33 -23.54
N LEU A 80 -0.83 10.48 -23.96
CA LEU A 80 -2.01 10.02 -23.21
C LEU A 80 -1.93 8.55 -22.84
N ARG A 81 -1.64 7.68 -23.83
CA ARG A 81 -1.47 6.25 -23.60
C ARG A 81 -0.36 5.95 -22.60
N TYR A 82 0.78 6.63 -22.72
CA TYR A 82 1.90 6.43 -21.80
C TYR A 82 1.58 6.88 -20.37
N LEU A 83 0.85 7.99 -20.19
CA LEU A 83 0.41 8.45 -18.88
C LEU A 83 -0.56 7.44 -18.23
N TYR A 84 -1.52 6.88 -18.99
CA TYR A 84 -2.39 5.83 -18.46
C TYR A 84 -1.63 4.53 -18.14
N ILE A 85 -0.64 4.13 -18.95
CA ILE A 85 0.22 2.96 -18.63
C ILE A 85 0.99 3.20 -17.35
N LEU A 86 1.57 4.40 -17.18
CA LEU A 86 2.29 4.78 -15.97
C LEU A 86 1.36 4.75 -14.76
N ALA A 87 0.16 5.33 -14.88
CA ALA A 87 -0.85 5.35 -13.83
C ALA A 87 -1.28 3.94 -13.41
N ALA A 88 -1.56 3.06 -14.39
CA ALA A 88 -1.92 1.67 -14.16
C ALA A 88 -0.80 0.91 -13.44
N SER A 89 0.43 1.02 -13.95
CA SER A 89 1.59 0.28 -13.44
C SER A 89 1.97 0.73 -12.05
N ALA A 90 2.07 2.04 -11.83
CA ALA A 90 2.43 2.62 -10.53
C ALA A 90 1.39 2.27 -9.46
N SER A 91 0.09 2.40 -9.77
CA SER A 91 -0.98 2.11 -8.82
C SER A 91 -1.11 0.62 -8.52
N ALA A 92 -0.99 -0.26 -9.53
CA ALA A 92 -1.04 -1.71 -9.35
C ALA A 92 0.21 -2.27 -8.63
N SER A 93 1.33 -1.54 -8.63
CA SER A 93 2.58 -1.96 -7.99
C SER A 93 2.50 -2.08 -6.46
N GLY A 94 1.45 -1.57 -5.82
CA GLY A 94 1.36 -1.52 -4.35
C GLY A 94 1.42 -2.89 -3.66
N VAL A 95 0.87 -3.93 -4.28
CA VAL A 95 0.92 -5.32 -3.78
C VAL A 95 2.29 -5.96 -4.04
N PRO A 96 2.85 -5.97 -5.28
CA PRO A 96 4.22 -6.41 -5.54
C PRO A 96 5.26 -5.73 -4.65
N TYR A 97 5.14 -4.42 -4.42
CA TYR A 97 6.00 -3.66 -3.52
C TYR A 97 5.92 -4.20 -2.08
N ALA A 98 4.71 -4.49 -1.59
CA ALA A 98 4.53 -5.01 -0.25
C ALA A 98 5.12 -6.42 -0.08
N LEU A 99 4.95 -7.28 -1.10
CA LEU A 99 5.47 -8.65 -1.09
C LEU A 99 6.99 -8.72 -1.25
N THR A 100 7.63 -7.66 -1.75
CA THR A 100 9.09 -7.61 -1.94
C THR A 100 9.79 -6.87 -0.80
N PHE A 101 9.43 -5.61 -0.55
CA PHE A 101 10.16 -4.73 0.37
C PHE A 101 9.62 -4.75 1.80
N LEU A 102 8.29 -4.79 1.97
CA LEU A 102 7.66 -4.79 3.29
C LEU A 102 7.58 -6.18 3.93
N ARG A 103 7.60 -7.25 3.14
CA ARG A 103 7.38 -8.64 3.57
C ARG A 103 8.08 -9.03 4.88
N ARG A 104 9.40 -8.81 4.94
CA ARG A 104 10.21 -9.19 6.11
C ARG A 104 9.89 -8.35 7.34
N THR A 105 9.60 -7.06 7.13
CA THR A 105 9.25 -6.12 8.21
C THR A 105 7.85 -6.42 8.73
N ASN A 106 6.88 -6.67 7.85
CA ASN A 106 5.54 -7.10 8.22
C ASN A 106 5.57 -8.42 8.99
N GLY A 107 6.33 -9.42 8.50
CA GLY A 107 6.48 -10.69 9.22
C GLY A 107 7.06 -10.51 10.62
N ALA A 108 8.11 -9.69 10.77
CA ALA A 108 8.68 -9.38 12.08
C ALA A 108 7.68 -8.68 13.01
N LEU A 109 6.95 -7.68 12.50
CA LEU A 109 5.94 -6.96 13.28
C LEU A 109 4.74 -7.84 13.63
N SER A 110 4.31 -8.75 12.74
CA SER A 110 3.28 -9.75 13.06
C SER A 110 3.68 -10.61 14.24
N ARG A 111 4.94 -11.07 14.29
CA ARG A 111 5.49 -11.84 15.43
C ARG A 111 5.53 -11.02 16.71
N LYS A 112 5.94 -9.75 16.64
CA LYS A 112 5.95 -8.85 17.81
C LYS A 112 4.54 -8.61 18.34
N ALA A 113 3.60 -8.30 17.46
CA ALA A 113 2.21 -8.12 17.84
C ALA A 113 1.63 -9.40 18.45
N ASP A 114 1.96 -10.57 17.90
CA ASP A 114 1.51 -11.86 18.43
C ASP A 114 2.00 -12.09 19.87
N ARG A 115 3.29 -11.82 20.14
CA ARG A 115 3.86 -11.94 21.49
C ARG A 115 3.37 -10.88 22.48
N LEU A 116 3.23 -9.63 22.03
CA LEU A 116 2.99 -8.49 22.92
C LEU A 116 1.50 -8.16 23.10
N ALA A 117 0.69 -8.41 22.07
CA ALA A 117 -0.73 -8.06 22.02
C ALA A 117 -1.66 -9.27 21.82
N GLY A 118 -1.11 -10.49 21.88
CA GLY A 118 -1.84 -11.74 21.71
C GLY A 118 -2.14 -12.11 20.26
N PRO A 119 -2.78 -13.27 20.00
CA PRO A 119 -2.96 -13.82 18.66
C PRO A 119 -3.77 -12.94 17.70
N GLY A 120 -3.38 -12.92 16.42
CA GLY A 120 -3.96 -12.06 15.37
C GLY A 120 -5.08 -12.69 14.53
N GLY A 121 -5.77 -13.73 15.00
CA GLY A 121 -6.93 -14.31 14.30
C GLY A 121 -6.65 -15.08 13.00
N GLY A 122 -5.38 -15.35 12.66
CA GLY A 122 -5.02 -16.19 11.51
C GLY A 122 -5.06 -15.50 10.14
N GLU A 123 -5.29 -14.19 10.09
CA GLU A 123 -5.37 -13.42 8.84
C GLU A 123 -4.15 -13.63 7.93
N MET A 124 -4.38 -13.80 6.62
CA MET A 124 -3.32 -14.05 5.63
C MET A 124 -2.21 -12.97 5.70
N ALA A 125 -2.61 -11.71 5.89
CA ALA A 125 -1.69 -10.59 6.04
C ALA A 125 -0.71 -10.78 7.21
N LEU A 126 -1.14 -11.42 8.30
CA LEU A 126 -0.29 -11.61 9.47
C LEU A 126 0.56 -12.88 9.37
N THR A 127 0.10 -13.88 8.62
CA THR A 127 0.69 -15.23 8.61
C THR A 127 1.65 -15.48 7.45
N TYR A 128 1.46 -14.85 6.29
CA TYR A 128 2.18 -15.19 5.05
C TYR A 128 3.72 -15.10 5.12
N ALA A 129 4.26 -14.26 6.02
CA ALA A 129 5.69 -14.06 6.22
C ALA A 129 6.14 -14.36 7.67
N PHE A 130 5.24 -14.90 8.51
CA PHE A 130 5.44 -15.04 9.95
C PHE A 130 6.56 -16.02 10.33
N ASN A 131 6.66 -17.12 9.58
CA ASN A 131 7.64 -18.20 9.83
C ASN A 131 8.87 -18.13 8.91
N GLU A 132 9.04 -17.06 8.14
CA GLU A 132 10.21 -16.94 7.28
C GLU A 132 11.46 -16.68 8.11
N LYS A 133 12.57 -17.38 7.81
CA LYS A 133 13.88 -17.18 8.45
C LYS A 133 14.27 -15.69 8.50
N ARG A 134 14.00 -14.94 7.43
CA ARG A 134 14.32 -13.51 7.33
C ARG A 134 13.43 -12.62 8.20
N SER A 135 12.19 -13.02 8.48
CA SER A 135 11.29 -12.31 9.40
C SER A 135 11.66 -12.59 10.86
N ILE A 136 12.00 -13.84 11.17
CA ILE A 136 12.48 -14.26 12.50
C ILE A 136 13.79 -13.54 12.85
N ASP A 137 14.77 -13.55 11.94
CA ASP A 137 16.04 -12.86 12.13
C ASP A 137 15.85 -11.35 12.36
N ARG A 138 14.90 -10.74 11.65
CA ARG A 138 14.61 -9.31 11.78
C ARG A 138 13.91 -8.97 13.08
N ASP A 139 12.99 -9.81 13.51
CA ASP A 139 12.29 -9.65 14.79
C ASP A 139 13.27 -9.65 15.97
N GLY A 140 14.30 -10.50 15.95
CA GLY A 140 15.35 -10.53 16.96
C GLY A 140 16.33 -9.34 16.94
N LYS A 141 16.36 -8.54 15.86
CA LYS A 141 17.34 -7.46 15.64
C LYS A 141 16.79 -6.04 15.80
N MET A 142 15.48 -5.89 15.95
CA MET A 142 14.82 -4.58 16.01
C MET A 142 13.87 -4.54 17.20
N SER A 143 13.84 -3.41 17.89
CA SER A 143 12.74 -3.06 18.80
C SER A 143 11.42 -2.90 18.02
N THR A 144 10.29 -2.87 18.74
CA THR A 144 8.97 -2.62 18.15
C THR A 144 8.94 -1.27 17.42
N ALA A 145 9.45 -0.21 18.07
CA ALA A 145 9.51 1.13 17.51
C ALA A 145 10.39 1.20 16.24
N GLU A 146 11.57 0.58 16.23
CA GLU A 146 12.44 0.55 15.04
C GLU A 146 11.80 -0.20 13.87
N ALA A 147 11.13 -1.33 14.15
CA ALA A 147 10.42 -2.07 13.11
C ALA A 147 9.24 -1.25 12.55
N ILE A 148 8.50 -0.53 13.38
CA ILE A 148 7.41 0.37 12.95
C ILE A 148 7.97 1.55 12.14
N LYS A 149 9.06 2.19 12.56
CA LYS A 149 9.73 3.25 11.78
C LYS A 149 10.22 2.74 10.42
N ARG A 150 10.75 1.52 10.38
CA ARG A 150 11.15 0.89 9.12
C ARG A 150 9.94 0.60 8.24
N TRP A 151 8.83 0.15 8.82
CA TRP A 151 7.57 -0.03 8.10
C TRP A 151 7.04 1.29 7.54
N GLN A 152 7.07 2.37 8.32
CA GLN A 152 6.75 3.73 7.90
C GLN A 152 7.58 4.16 6.69
N TRP A 153 8.90 3.99 6.74
CA TRP A 153 9.79 4.37 5.64
C TRP A 153 9.40 3.73 4.30
N HIS A 154 9.13 2.41 4.30
CA HIS A 154 8.73 1.72 3.09
C HIS A 154 7.34 2.15 2.60
N ASN A 155 6.40 2.43 3.52
CA ASN A 155 5.10 2.98 3.16
C ASN A 155 5.19 4.40 2.60
N TYR A 156 6.11 5.22 3.13
CA TYR A 156 6.40 6.56 2.63
C TYR A 156 6.96 6.51 1.20
N VAL A 157 7.94 5.64 0.94
CA VAL A 157 8.45 5.43 -0.43
C VAL A 157 7.33 4.96 -1.37
N ARG A 158 6.52 3.99 -0.93
CA ARG A 158 5.36 3.52 -1.71
C ARG A 158 4.35 4.64 -1.98
N THR A 159 4.14 5.53 -1.02
CA THR A 159 3.23 6.68 -1.18
C THR A 159 3.61 7.51 -2.40
N TRP A 160 4.90 7.80 -2.59
CA TRP A 160 5.35 8.58 -3.74
C TRP A 160 5.16 7.88 -5.08
N VAL A 161 5.32 6.55 -5.12
CA VAL A 161 4.99 5.76 -6.33
C VAL A 161 3.49 5.87 -6.64
N LEU A 162 2.63 5.78 -5.63
CA LEU A 162 1.17 5.88 -5.81
C LEU A 162 0.72 7.30 -6.17
N VAL A 163 1.34 8.33 -5.59
CA VAL A 163 1.10 9.74 -5.94
C VAL A 163 1.50 9.99 -7.39
N LEU A 164 2.65 9.49 -7.84
CA LEU A 164 3.05 9.58 -9.25
C LEU A 164 2.01 8.93 -10.17
N GLY A 165 1.50 7.76 -9.81
CA GLY A 165 0.43 7.09 -10.56
C GLY A 165 -0.86 7.91 -10.60
N THR A 166 -1.25 8.50 -9.48
CA THR A 166 -2.45 9.35 -9.35
C THR A 166 -2.32 10.61 -10.19
N VAL A 167 -1.17 11.31 -10.12
CA VAL A 167 -0.90 12.52 -10.91
C VAL A 167 -0.85 12.21 -12.39
N ALA A 168 -0.18 11.13 -12.80
CA ALA A 168 -0.15 10.71 -14.21
C ALA A 168 -1.57 10.41 -14.74
N GLY A 169 -2.38 9.69 -13.96
CA GLY A 169 -3.77 9.42 -14.29
C GLY A 169 -4.62 10.70 -14.39
N ALA A 170 -4.46 11.63 -13.45
CA ALA A 170 -5.16 12.91 -13.45
C ALA A 170 -4.79 13.78 -14.66
N LEU A 171 -3.50 13.84 -15.01
CA LEU A 171 -3.03 14.54 -16.19
C LEU A 171 -3.58 13.90 -17.47
N ALA A 172 -3.55 12.57 -17.57
CA ALA A 172 -4.13 11.85 -18.70
C ALA A 172 -5.62 12.17 -18.87
N VAL A 173 -6.40 12.10 -17.79
CA VAL A 173 -7.83 12.42 -17.80
C VAL A 173 -8.11 13.87 -18.19
N ALA A 174 -7.27 14.81 -17.76
CA ALA A 174 -7.43 16.22 -18.12
C ALA A 174 -7.10 16.53 -19.59
N MET A 175 -6.31 15.67 -20.25
CA MET A 175 -5.88 15.82 -21.64
C MET A 175 -6.81 15.12 -22.65
N ASP A 176 -7.75 14.30 -22.18
CA ASP A 176 -8.55 13.33 -22.94
C ASP A 176 -10.04 13.67 -22.90
#